data_AF-A0AA42I695-F1
#
_entry.id   AF-A0AA42I695-F1
#
_cell.length_a   1.000
_cell.length_b   1.000
_cell.length_c   1.000
_cell.angle_alpha   90.00
_cell.angle_beta   90.00
_cell.angle_gamma   90.00
#
_symmetry.space_group_name_H-M   'P 1'
#
loop_
_entity.id
_entity.type
_entity.pdbx_description
1 polymer ?
#
loop_
_entity_poly.entity_id
_entity_poly.type
_entity_poly.pdbx_seq_one_letter_code
_entity_poly.pdbx_strand_id
1 'polypeptide(L)'
;MDYDARIDSFWEDVNIADQNKVTYLLEMFERGVQQNETDTLEFVADVAFKIENLEIRASALNHLLLLDGHDQHQMITKELQGLAHPSSVAIIARILEQDFKRFEYTASDDGVIAKWFSHALADIGTLDAMAVLKRYTQSQNQDIAQEMQYRLRKIANKQKI
;
A
#
# COMPACT_ATOMS: atom_id res chain seq x y z
N MET A 1 17.92 15.37 -17.40
CA MET A 1 17.96 15.00 -15.98
C MET A 1 17.65 13.52 -15.91
N ASP A 2 18.45 12.76 -15.18
CA ASP A 2 18.20 11.32 -14.97
C ASP A 2 16.85 11.10 -14.26
N TYR A 3 16.19 9.97 -14.51
CA TYR A 3 14.87 9.67 -13.91
C TYR A 3 14.95 9.68 -12.39
N ASP A 4 15.98 9.05 -11.82
CA ASP A 4 16.22 9.02 -10.38
C ASP A 4 16.49 10.42 -9.82
N ALA A 5 17.28 11.23 -10.54
CA ALA A 5 17.55 12.62 -10.15
C ALA A 5 16.27 13.48 -10.14
N ARG A 6 15.34 13.24 -11.09
CA ARG A 6 14.04 13.92 -11.12
C ARG A 6 13.18 13.55 -9.92
N ILE A 7 13.20 12.29 -9.50
CA ILE A 7 12.46 11.82 -8.33
C ILE A 7 13.04 12.45 -7.06
N ASP A 8 14.37 12.46 -6.94
CA ASP A 8 15.06 12.96 -5.75
C ASP A 8 14.88 14.47 -5.55
N SER A 9 14.87 15.27 -6.62
CA SER A 9 14.67 16.73 -6.53
C SER A 9 13.20 17.17 -6.52
N PHE A 10 12.26 16.26 -6.82
CA PHE A 10 10.87 16.62 -7.13
C PHE A 10 10.21 17.52 -6.07
N TRP A 11 10.30 17.14 -4.79
CA TRP A 11 9.65 17.87 -3.71
C TRP A 11 10.31 19.21 -3.40
N GLU A 12 11.61 19.33 -3.65
CA GLU A 12 12.36 20.58 -3.55
C GLU A 12 11.98 21.53 -4.69
N ASP A 13 11.85 20.99 -5.91
CA ASP A 13 11.52 21.75 -7.12
C ASP A 13 10.09 22.29 -7.11
N VAL A 14 9.12 21.47 -6.69
CA VAL A 14 7.71 21.88 -6.57
C VAL A 14 7.50 22.83 -5.38
N ASN A 15 8.33 22.71 -4.33
CA ASN A 15 8.34 23.57 -3.14
C ASN A 15 6.94 23.83 -2.56
N ILE A 16 6.23 22.74 -2.24
CA ILE A 16 4.88 22.77 -1.70
C ILE A 16 4.86 22.32 -0.24
N ALA A 17 4.00 22.96 0.56
CA ALA A 17 3.85 22.62 1.96
C ALA A 17 3.32 21.18 2.13
N ASP A 18 3.81 20.48 3.16
CA ASP A 18 3.51 19.08 3.45
C ASP A 18 2.02 18.75 3.41
N GLN A 19 1.18 19.59 4.01
CA GLN A 19 -0.27 19.38 4.07
C GLN A 19 -0.96 19.35 2.69
N ASN A 20 -0.31 19.88 1.65
CA ASN A 20 -0.85 19.90 0.30
C ASN A 20 -0.26 18.81 -0.60
N LYS A 21 0.77 18.08 -0.15
CA LYS A 21 1.48 17.07 -0.98
C LYS A 21 0.58 15.94 -1.43
N VAL A 22 -0.32 15.45 -0.55
CA VAL A 22 -1.28 14.39 -0.91
C VAL A 22 -2.20 14.85 -2.02
N THR A 23 -2.86 16.00 -1.84
CA THR A 23 -3.74 16.57 -2.87
C THR A 23 -3.00 16.78 -4.18
N TYR A 24 -1.79 17.33 -4.13
CA TYR A 24 -0.96 17.55 -5.31
C TYR A 24 -0.65 16.26 -6.09
N LEU A 25 -0.29 15.17 -5.39
CA LEU A 25 -0.07 13.87 -6.03
C LEU A 25 -1.34 13.31 -6.67
N LEU A 26 -2.47 13.40 -5.98
CA LEU A 26 -3.73 12.87 -6.51
C LEU A 26 -4.21 13.64 -7.74
N GLU A 27 -4.03 14.96 -7.76
CA GLU A 27 -4.30 15.78 -8.94
C GLU A 27 -3.34 15.49 -10.10
N MET A 28 -2.08 15.16 -9.81
CA MET A 28 -1.14 14.69 -10.84
C MET A 28 -1.54 13.32 -11.39
N PHE A 29 -1.91 12.39 -10.51
CA PHE A 29 -2.35 11.06 -10.89
C PHE A 29 -3.59 11.13 -11.79
N GLU A 30 -4.60 11.91 -11.38
CA GLU A 30 -5.84 12.07 -12.14
C GLU A 30 -5.57 12.66 -13.54
N ARG A 31 -4.69 13.65 -13.65
CA ARG A 31 -4.27 14.19 -14.96
C ARG A 31 -3.57 13.14 -15.82
N GLY A 32 -2.68 12.34 -15.24
CA GLY A 32 -2.03 11.23 -15.93
C GLY A 32 -3.03 10.22 -16.48
N VAL A 33 -4.06 9.87 -15.69
CA VAL A 33 -5.16 8.99 -16.14
C VAL A 33 -5.92 9.62 -17.30
N GLN A 34 -6.31 10.90 -17.19
CA GLN A 34 -7.04 11.61 -18.24
C GLN A 34 -6.26 11.70 -19.56
N GLN A 35 -4.93 11.75 -19.48
CA GLN A 35 -4.03 11.88 -20.62
C GLN A 35 -3.49 10.53 -21.13
N ASN A 36 -3.83 9.42 -20.47
CA ASN A 36 -3.28 8.08 -20.71
C ASN A 36 -1.74 8.03 -20.63
N GLU A 37 -1.16 8.80 -19.72
CA GLU A 37 0.29 8.86 -19.49
C GLU A 37 0.71 7.88 -18.39
N THR A 38 0.93 6.62 -18.77
CA THR A 38 1.32 5.56 -17.81
C THR A 38 2.61 5.89 -17.06
N ASP A 39 3.58 6.50 -17.73
CA ASP A 39 4.85 6.93 -17.12
C ASP A 39 4.62 7.97 -16.01
N THR A 40 3.59 8.81 -16.16
CA THR A 40 3.21 9.79 -15.14
C THR A 40 2.60 9.09 -13.92
N LEU A 41 1.86 8.00 -14.11
CA LEU A 41 1.26 7.24 -13.00
C LEU A 41 2.33 6.53 -12.15
N GLU A 42 3.31 5.91 -12.81
CA GLU A 42 4.49 5.34 -12.13
C GLU A 42 5.29 6.41 -11.41
N PHE A 43 5.58 7.53 -12.08
CA PHE A 43 6.34 8.63 -11.50
C PHE A 43 5.67 9.20 -10.24
N VAL A 44 4.34 9.33 -10.23
CA VAL A 44 3.59 9.78 -9.04
C VAL A 44 3.80 8.83 -7.86
N ALA A 45 3.82 7.52 -8.10
CA ALA A 45 4.09 6.55 -7.05
C ALA A 45 5.54 6.65 -6.55
N ASP A 46 6.51 6.79 -7.44
CA ASP A 46 7.93 6.93 -7.08
C ASP A 46 8.20 8.16 -6.22
N VAL A 47 7.65 9.33 -6.56
CA VAL A 47 7.84 10.55 -5.76
C VAL A 47 7.08 10.49 -4.43
N ALA A 48 6.01 9.70 -4.32
CA ALA A 48 5.32 9.50 -3.04
C ALA A 48 6.24 8.85 -1.98
N PHE A 49 7.12 7.92 -2.38
CA PHE A 49 8.12 7.32 -1.49
C PHE A 49 9.14 8.34 -0.97
N LYS A 50 9.33 9.47 -1.67
CA LYS A 50 10.28 10.53 -1.29
C LYS A 50 9.71 11.59 -0.35
N ILE A 51 8.44 11.48 0.05
CA ILE A 51 7.86 12.40 1.04
C ILE A 51 8.54 12.18 2.40
N GLU A 52 9.30 13.13 2.92
CA GLU A 52 10.02 12.97 4.19
C GLU A 52 9.11 12.81 5.41
N ASN A 53 8.00 13.54 5.43
CA ASN A 53 7.02 13.46 6.51
C ASN A 53 6.26 12.14 6.46
N LEU A 54 6.52 11.26 7.43
CA LEU A 54 6.02 9.89 7.45
C LEU A 54 4.49 9.79 7.51
N GLU A 55 3.82 10.72 8.19
CA GLU A 55 2.35 10.79 8.25
C GLU A 55 1.76 11.09 6.88
N ILE A 56 2.34 12.07 6.19
CA ILE A 56 1.93 12.47 4.83
C ILE A 56 2.27 11.37 3.83
N ARG A 57 3.44 10.72 3.97
CA ARG A 57 3.84 9.57 3.16
C ARG A 57 2.84 8.42 3.32
N ALA A 58 2.53 8.03 4.55
CA ALA A 58 1.54 6.99 4.82
C ALA A 58 0.18 7.35 4.20
N SER A 59 -0.25 8.61 4.31
CA SER A 59 -1.49 9.09 3.69
C SER A 59 -1.46 8.96 2.16
N ALA A 60 -0.42 9.47 1.49
CA ALA A 60 -0.28 9.40 0.04
C ALA A 60 -0.25 7.94 -0.47
N LEU A 61 0.56 7.09 0.16
CA LEU A 61 0.70 5.68 -0.19
C LEU A 61 -0.59 4.89 0.03
N ASN A 62 -1.37 5.21 1.08
CA ASN A 62 -2.68 4.61 1.30
C ASN A 62 -3.67 4.94 0.18
N HIS A 63 -3.63 6.16 -0.38
CA HIS A 63 -4.45 6.50 -1.54
C HIS A 63 -3.99 5.75 -2.79
N LEU A 64 -2.69 5.77 -3.08
CA LEU A 64 -2.13 5.10 -4.26
C LEU A 64 -2.37 3.59 -4.25
N LEU A 65 -2.29 2.95 -3.08
CA LEU A 65 -2.61 1.52 -2.94
C LEU A 65 -4.04 1.16 -3.39
N LEU A 66 -4.96 2.12 -3.41
CA LEU A 66 -6.33 1.93 -3.88
C LEU A 66 -6.53 2.25 -5.37
N LEU A 67 -5.56 2.85 -6.05
CA LEU A 67 -5.68 3.32 -7.43
C LEU A 67 -5.00 2.35 -8.41
N ASP A 68 -5.61 2.17 -9.58
CA ASP A 68 -5.05 1.34 -10.66
C ASP A 68 -4.29 2.22 -11.67
N GLY A 69 -3.38 1.60 -12.42
CA GLY A 69 -2.60 2.28 -13.46
C GLY A 69 -1.11 2.45 -13.13
N HIS A 70 -0.68 1.97 -11.95
CA HIS A 70 0.72 1.75 -11.62
C HIS A 70 0.94 0.32 -11.11
N ASP A 71 2.18 -0.14 -11.15
CA ASP A 71 2.60 -1.50 -10.81
C ASP A 71 3.27 -1.57 -9.41
N GLN A 72 3.24 -0.47 -8.65
CA GLN A 72 3.96 -0.32 -7.38
C GLN A 72 3.26 -0.93 -6.14
N HIS A 73 2.09 -1.58 -6.26
CA HIS A 73 1.29 -2.00 -5.10
C HIS A 73 2.04 -2.87 -4.09
N GLN A 74 2.93 -3.75 -4.55
CA GLN A 74 3.76 -4.55 -3.65
C GLN A 74 4.76 -3.68 -2.86
N MET A 75 5.41 -2.74 -3.54
CA MET A 75 6.37 -1.83 -2.93
C MET A 75 5.69 -0.87 -1.95
N ILE A 76 4.52 -0.35 -2.33
CA ILE A 76 3.66 0.47 -1.47
C ILE A 76 3.28 -0.31 -0.21
N THR A 77 2.82 -1.55 -0.35
CA THR A 77 2.45 -2.40 0.80
C THR A 77 3.64 -2.66 1.73
N LYS A 78 4.84 -2.87 1.17
CA LYS A 78 6.07 -3.06 1.94
C LYS A 78 6.49 -1.81 2.71
N GLU A 79 6.37 -0.63 2.10
CA GLU A 79 6.65 0.64 2.79
C GLU A 79 5.64 0.90 3.90
N LEU A 80 4.34 0.70 3.65
CA LEU A 80 3.30 0.83 4.67
C LEU A 80 3.48 -0.17 5.82
N GLN A 81 3.94 -1.40 5.55
CA GLN A 81 4.34 -2.36 6.57
C GLN A 81 5.47 -1.79 7.45
N GLY A 82 6.50 -1.18 6.84
CA GLY A 82 7.63 -0.58 7.56
C GLY A 82 7.23 0.64 8.39
N LEU A 83 6.32 1.47 7.87
CA LEU A 83 5.77 2.62 8.59
C LEU A 83 4.85 2.18 9.75
N ALA A 84 4.20 1.01 9.62
CA ALA A 84 3.28 0.45 10.59
C ALA A 84 2.17 1.42 11.03
N HIS A 85 1.76 2.32 10.13
CA HIS A 85 0.83 3.39 10.48
C HIS A 85 -0.63 2.87 10.58
N PRO A 86 -1.38 3.16 11.66
CA PRO A 86 -2.73 2.63 11.86
C PRO A 86 -3.75 2.98 10.75
N SER A 87 -3.55 4.09 10.02
CA SER A 87 -4.45 4.48 8.93
C SER A 87 -4.51 3.44 7.80
N SER A 88 -3.48 2.61 7.65
CA SER A 88 -3.43 1.59 6.61
C SER A 88 -4.34 0.40 6.87
N VAL A 89 -4.81 0.19 8.11
CA VAL A 89 -5.65 -0.96 8.45
C VAL A 89 -6.96 -0.97 7.65
N ALA A 90 -7.67 0.16 7.61
CA ALA A 90 -8.94 0.26 6.90
C ALA A 90 -8.76 0.14 5.38
N ILE A 91 -7.64 0.64 4.87
CA ILE A 91 -7.28 0.59 3.45
C ILE A 91 -6.98 -0.84 3.03
N ILE A 92 -6.13 -1.54 3.79
CA ILE A 92 -5.81 -2.96 3.57
C ILE A 92 -7.09 -3.80 3.67
N ALA A 93 -7.95 -3.56 4.66
CA ALA A 93 -9.22 -4.26 4.76
C ALA A 93 -10.06 -4.10 3.48
N ARG A 94 -10.21 -2.87 2.97
CA ARG A 94 -10.94 -2.60 1.72
C ARG A 94 -10.36 -3.32 0.51
N ILE A 95 -9.05 -3.55 0.45
CA ILE A 95 -8.42 -4.31 -0.63
C ILE A 95 -8.73 -5.80 -0.49
N LEU A 96 -8.66 -6.33 0.73
CA LEU A 96 -9.01 -7.73 1.02
C LEU A 96 -10.50 -8.05 0.77
N GLU A 97 -11.39 -7.04 0.72
CA GLU A 97 -12.80 -7.19 0.32
C GLU A 97 -12.98 -7.37 -1.20
N GLN A 98 -12.01 -6.97 -2.01
CA GLN A 98 -12.07 -7.01 -3.47
C GLN A 98 -11.52 -8.34 -3.99
N ASP A 99 -11.83 -8.66 -5.25
CA ASP A 99 -11.03 -9.67 -5.94
C ASP A 99 -9.66 -9.09 -6.30
N PHE A 100 -8.63 -9.95 -6.34
CA PHE A 100 -7.27 -9.52 -6.61
C PHE A 100 -6.96 -9.40 -8.11
N LYS A 101 -7.98 -9.38 -8.98
CA LYS A 101 -7.79 -9.25 -10.43
C LYS A 101 -7.04 -7.98 -10.82
N ARG A 102 -7.23 -6.91 -10.05
CA ARG A 102 -6.48 -5.65 -10.24
C ARG A 102 -4.96 -5.79 -10.06
N PHE A 103 -4.49 -6.89 -9.49
CA PHE A 103 -3.08 -7.23 -9.34
C PHE A 103 -2.60 -8.28 -10.35
N GLU A 104 -3.36 -8.60 -11.41
CA GLU A 104 -2.97 -9.58 -12.43
C GLU A 104 -1.60 -9.31 -13.06
N TYR A 105 -1.20 -8.03 -13.15
CA TYR A 105 0.11 -7.61 -13.67
C TYR A 105 1.28 -8.22 -12.87
N THR A 106 1.04 -8.61 -11.61
CA THR A 106 2.04 -9.22 -10.74
C THR A 106 2.28 -10.70 -11.04
N ALA A 107 1.43 -11.32 -11.88
CA ALA A 107 1.39 -12.77 -12.15
C ALA A 107 1.43 -13.63 -10.87
N SER A 108 0.90 -13.09 -9.77
CA SER A 108 0.92 -13.72 -8.45
C SER A 108 -0.43 -14.29 -8.10
N ASP A 109 -0.42 -15.48 -7.49
CA ASP A 109 -1.62 -16.09 -6.94
C ASP A 109 -2.14 -15.28 -5.74
N ASP A 110 -3.43 -15.43 -5.44
CA ASP A 110 -4.09 -14.68 -4.39
C ASP A 110 -3.43 -14.85 -3.02
N GLY A 111 -2.89 -16.04 -2.72
CA GLY A 111 -2.15 -16.29 -1.48
C GLY A 111 -0.87 -15.46 -1.37
N VAL A 112 -0.16 -15.23 -2.47
CA VAL A 112 1.05 -14.40 -2.49
C VAL A 112 0.69 -12.95 -2.20
N ILE A 113 -0.39 -12.44 -2.80
CA ILE A 113 -0.87 -11.08 -2.58
C ILE A 113 -1.40 -10.93 -1.14
N ALA A 114 -2.21 -11.88 -0.68
CA ALA A 114 -2.74 -11.93 0.69
C ALA A 114 -1.62 -11.92 1.73
N LYS A 115 -0.49 -12.59 1.43
CA LYS A 115 0.67 -12.62 2.30
C LYS A 115 1.23 -11.21 2.53
N TRP A 116 1.30 -10.35 1.52
CA TRP A 116 1.79 -8.96 1.67
C TRP A 116 0.97 -8.23 2.73
N PHE A 117 -0.36 -8.25 2.59
CA PHE A 117 -1.28 -7.62 3.51
C PHE A 117 -1.29 -8.27 4.91
N SER A 118 -1.14 -9.59 4.99
CA SER A 118 -1.03 -10.30 6.28
C SER A 118 0.22 -9.85 7.07
N HIS A 119 1.32 -9.59 6.38
CA HIS A 119 2.55 -9.09 6.99
C HIS A 119 2.36 -7.65 7.45
N ALA A 120 1.83 -6.77 6.59
CA ALA A 120 1.54 -5.38 6.94
C ALA A 120 0.63 -5.26 8.18
N LEU A 121 -0.50 -5.98 8.21
CA LEU A 121 -1.41 -5.96 9.36
C LEU A 121 -0.75 -6.47 10.65
N ALA A 122 0.10 -7.49 10.56
CA ALA A 122 0.78 -8.05 11.72
C ALA A 122 1.82 -7.08 12.31
N ASP A 123 2.53 -6.35 11.45
CA ASP A 123 3.53 -5.38 11.88
C ASP A 123 2.88 -4.08 12.39
N ILE A 124 1.72 -3.68 11.85
CA ILE A 124 0.88 -2.60 12.42
C ILE A 124 0.39 -3.00 13.83
N GLY A 125 -0.07 -4.24 14.01
CA GLY A 125 -0.28 -4.84 15.34
C GLY A 125 -1.37 -4.22 16.23
N THR A 126 -2.13 -3.23 15.75
CA THR A 126 -3.25 -2.63 16.49
C THR A 126 -4.39 -3.63 16.71
N LEU A 127 -5.30 -3.33 17.64
CA LEU A 127 -6.50 -4.17 17.86
C LEU A 127 -7.34 -4.30 16.57
N ASP A 128 -7.44 -3.22 15.80
CA ASP A 128 -8.15 -3.22 14.52
C ASP A 128 -7.42 -4.07 13.48
N ALA A 129 -6.09 -3.98 13.40
CA ALA A 129 -5.30 -4.82 12.49
C ALA A 129 -5.47 -6.33 12.82
N MET A 130 -5.46 -6.66 14.12
CA MET A 130 -5.71 -8.02 14.60
C MET A 130 -7.15 -8.47 14.33
N ALA A 131 -8.12 -7.56 14.40
CA ALA A 131 -9.51 -7.85 14.06
C ALA A 131 -9.66 -8.14 12.56
N VAL A 132 -8.98 -7.39 11.69
CA VAL A 132 -8.94 -7.65 10.25
C VAL A 132 -8.33 -9.03 9.97
N LEU A 133 -7.15 -9.34 10.52
CA LEU A 133 -6.54 -10.67 10.37
C LEU A 133 -7.51 -11.79 10.76
N LYS A 134 -8.21 -11.66 11.90
CA LYS A 134 -9.21 -12.64 12.37
C LYS A 134 -10.39 -12.75 11.42
N ARG A 135 -10.97 -11.62 10.99
CA ARG A 135 -12.11 -11.57 10.07
C ARG A 135 -11.81 -12.36 8.79
N TYR A 136 -10.64 -12.14 8.19
CA TYR A 136 -10.30 -12.77 6.91
C TYR A 136 -9.86 -14.22 7.01
N THR A 137 -9.72 -14.80 8.21
CA THR A 137 -9.59 -16.27 8.35
C THR A 137 -10.81 -17.03 7.86
N GLN A 138 -11.94 -16.34 7.69
CA GLN A 138 -13.23 -16.86 7.20
C GLN A 138 -13.54 -16.36 5.79
N SER A 139 -12.54 -15.89 5.03
CA SER A 139 -12.75 -15.45 3.65
C SER A 139 -13.28 -16.59 2.78
N GLN A 140 -14.14 -16.27 1.80
CA GLN A 140 -14.56 -17.22 0.78
C GLN A 140 -13.38 -17.63 -0.13
N ASN A 141 -12.47 -16.68 -0.36
CA ASN A 141 -11.20 -16.96 -1.01
C ASN A 141 -10.30 -17.76 -0.04
N GLN A 142 -10.07 -19.03 -0.37
CA GLN A 142 -9.35 -19.96 0.50
C GLN A 142 -7.89 -19.56 0.69
N ASP A 143 -7.26 -18.94 -0.30
CA ASP A 143 -5.86 -18.54 -0.21
C ASP A 143 -5.69 -17.38 0.77
N ILE A 144 -6.61 -16.41 0.74
CA ILE A 144 -6.68 -15.35 1.76
C ILE A 144 -6.91 -15.97 3.14
N ALA A 145 -7.90 -16.87 3.28
CA ALA A 145 -8.22 -17.47 4.57
C ALA A 145 -7.03 -18.23 5.18
N GLN A 146 -6.34 -19.03 4.38
CA GLN A 146 -5.18 -19.81 4.80
C GLN A 146 -4.03 -18.90 5.26
N GLU A 147 -3.73 -17.83 4.52
CA GLU A 147 -2.64 -16.94 4.89
C GLU A 147 -2.91 -16.15 6.17
N MET A 148 -4.15 -15.71 6.38
CA MET A 148 -4.53 -15.03 7.62
C MET A 148 -4.46 -15.97 8.83
N GLN A 149 -4.89 -17.23 8.66
CA GLN A 149 -4.75 -18.27 9.69
C GLN A 149 -3.28 -18.58 9.99
N TYR A 150 -2.44 -18.70 8.96
CA TYR A 150 -1.00 -18.87 9.11
C TYR A 150 -0.38 -17.72 9.90
N ARG A 151 -0.72 -16.47 9.54
CA ARG A 151 -0.22 -15.27 10.19
C ARG A 151 -0.56 -15.23 11.67
N LEU A 152 -1.83 -15.45 12.02
CA LEU A 152 -2.28 -15.46 13.42
C LEU A 152 -1.57 -16.54 14.25
N ARG A 153 -1.38 -17.75 13.69
CA ARG A 153 -0.59 -18.79 14.37
C ARG A 153 0.84 -18.35 14.63
N LYS A 154 1.49 -17.68 13.68
CA LYS A 154 2.86 -17.14 13.86
C LYS A 154 2.92 -16.07 14.94
N ILE A 155 1.95 -15.15 14.98
CA ILE A 155 1.87 -14.11 16.03
C ILE A 155 1.69 -14.76 17.40
N ALA A 156 0.73 -15.68 17.55
CA ALA A 156 0.46 -16.36 18.80
C ALA A 156 1.67 -17.17 19.31
N ASN A 157 2.45 -17.77 18.40
CA ASN A 157 3.67 -18.49 18.78
C ASN A 157 4.79 -17.54 19.22
N LYS A 158 4.91 -16.34 18.64
CA LYS A 158 5.90 -15.34 19.07
C LYS A 158 5.59 -14.78 20.46
N GLN A 159 4.31 -14.65 20.83
CA GLN A 159 3.90 -14.10 22.13
C GLN A 159 4.01 -15.10 23.30
N LYS A 160 4.23 -16.38 23.02
CA LYS A 160 4.42 -17.44 24.03
C LYS A 160 5.88 -17.62 24.47
N ILE A 161 6.80 -16.89 23.84
CA ILE A 161 8.23 -16.87 24.14
C ILE A 161 8.49 -15.58 24.92
#